data_AF-A0A657LN99-F1
#
_entry.id   AF-A0A657LN99-F1
#
_cell.length_a   1.000
_cell.length_b   1.000
_cell.length_c   1.000
_cell.angle_alpha   90.00
_cell.angle_beta   90.00
_cell.angle_gamma   90.00
#
_symmetry.space_group_name_H-M   'P 1'
#
loop_
_entity.id
_entity.type
_entity.pdbx_description
1 polymer ?
#
loop_
_entity_poly.entity_id
_entity_poly.type
_entity_poly.pdbx_seq_one_letter_code
_entity_poly.pdbx_strand_id
1 'polypeptide(L)'
;MMHLHLRFAATAFGMAALLAAVPAMTYAAERTVTVAEALSLQTILNAASPGDIIILEAGEYAAPITVDKAVTLAGKPGASVIGNGKGSVITITAPGAAVRGLIIAGSGRDLATLDSGVLAQKTATNARIEDNVIAGNLFGIYLHGAVNSLARANRITGLSEGRRSSAGNGVTVWNAPGARVLDNDIRSGRDGIATMASKRNVFRGNSFRDLRFGIHYMYTNDSEIADNISIGNSVGYAVMFSNRLKITGNRSEGDRDHGLLLNSANGSTITDNTVVGSLQPVDRWLTAGAQSADLGVPKSIDAASKVGDVGGLRLGPEKCVFIYNANKNKFSGNRFEGCATGIHFTAGSEGNAMSGNAFVNNRNQVKYVGTRYMDWSKDGRGNYWSDNPAFDLNGDGIGDSPYRPNDLIDRVLWTSPQAKVLTSSPAVQVIRWAQSQFPALLPGGVVDSYPLMAPLSYKDKRP
;
A
#
# COMPACT_ATOMS: atom_id res chain seq x y z
N MET A 1 64.28 59.89 60.99
CA MET A 1 64.37 58.57 61.65
C MET A 1 63.13 57.77 61.30
N MET A 2 63.36 56.57 60.76
CA MET A 2 62.61 55.34 60.97
C MET A 2 61.10 55.24 60.65
N HIS A 3 60.89 54.34 59.66
CA HIS A 3 59.93 53.23 59.64
C HIS A 3 58.45 53.52 59.32
N LEU A 4 57.67 52.60 58.75
CA LEU A 4 57.80 51.41 57.89
C LEU A 4 56.35 50.87 57.82
N HIS A 5 56.00 50.20 56.73
CA HIS A 5 54.98 49.13 56.62
C HIS A 5 53.51 49.42 56.22
N LEU A 6 53.20 48.78 55.07
CA LEU A 6 52.12 47.81 54.77
C LEU A 6 50.76 48.28 54.21
N ARG A 7 50.62 48.00 52.89
CA ARG A 7 49.59 47.20 52.19
C ARG A 7 48.14 47.31 52.66
N PHE A 8 47.22 47.61 51.73
CA PHE A 8 46.09 46.73 51.36
C PHE A 8 45.52 47.12 49.99
N ALA A 9 45.16 46.10 49.20
CA ALA A 9 44.62 46.19 47.86
C ALA A 9 43.12 46.55 47.86
N ALA A 10 42.67 47.32 46.86
CA ALA A 10 41.27 47.36 46.45
C ALA A 10 41.20 47.39 44.91
N THR A 11 40.64 46.31 44.39
CA THR A 11 40.35 45.97 43.00
C THR A 11 39.57 47.08 42.27
N ALA A 12 40.11 47.55 41.15
CA ALA A 12 39.40 48.42 40.21
C ALA A 12 38.49 47.60 39.28
N PHE A 13 37.26 48.07 39.14
CA PHE A 13 36.15 47.53 38.35
C PHE A 13 36.52 47.20 36.89
N GLY A 14 36.40 45.92 36.52
CA GLY A 14 36.23 45.50 35.13
C GLY A 14 34.74 45.45 34.80
N MET A 15 34.20 46.52 34.21
CA MET A 15 32.84 46.54 33.68
C MET A 15 32.87 45.99 32.25
N ALA A 16 32.83 44.66 32.13
CA ALA A 16 32.64 44.00 30.84
C ALA A 16 31.17 44.12 30.43
N ALA A 17 30.92 44.86 29.35
CA ALA A 17 29.62 44.91 28.70
C ALA A 17 29.26 43.53 28.13
N LEU A 18 28.41 42.77 28.82
CA LEU A 18 27.65 41.70 28.18
C LEU A 18 26.59 42.35 27.29
N LEU A 19 26.90 42.52 26.00
CA LEU A 19 25.84 42.61 24.99
C LEU A 19 25.17 41.23 24.95
N ALA A 20 23.99 41.14 25.54
CA ALA A 20 23.08 40.04 25.30
C ALA A 20 22.75 40.01 23.81
N ALA A 21 23.35 39.07 23.07
CA ALA A 21 22.92 38.72 21.73
C ALA A 21 21.51 38.12 21.86
N VAL A 22 20.49 38.97 21.75
CA VAL A 22 19.12 38.53 21.52
C VAL A 22 19.15 37.82 20.17
N PRO A 23 18.90 36.49 20.08
CA PRO A 23 18.80 35.85 18.79
C PRO A 23 17.70 36.56 18.01
N ALA A 24 18.06 37.17 16.90
CA ALA A 24 17.09 37.76 15.99
C ALA A 24 16.08 36.67 15.66
N MET A 25 14.84 36.83 16.13
CA MET A 25 13.73 36.02 15.66
C MET A 25 13.59 36.33 14.17
N THR A 26 14.19 35.51 13.32
CA THR A 26 13.98 35.55 11.89
C THR A 26 12.53 35.12 11.65
N TYR A 27 11.65 36.10 11.51
CA TYR A 27 10.27 35.86 11.08
C TYR A 27 10.30 35.30 9.67
N ALA A 28 9.58 34.19 9.44
CA ALA A 28 9.31 33.69 8.10
C ALA A 28 8.58 34.79 7.31
N ALA A 29 9.16 35.27 6.21
CA ALA A 29 8.51 36.26 5.37
C ALA A 29 7.55 35.58 4.41
N GLU A 30 6.36 36.17 4.23
CA GLU A 30 5.46 35.79 3.14
C GLU A 30 5.72 36.70 1.93
N ARG A 31 6.00 36.09 0.78
CA ARG A 31 6.13 36.80 -0.50
C ARG A 31 5.12 36.26 -1.49
N THR A 32 4.22 37.13 -1.93
CA THR A 32 3.32 36.84 -3.05
C THR A 32 4.05 37.09 -4.37
N VAL A 33 3.89 36.18 -5.33
CA VAL A 33 4.49 36.24 -6.66
C VAL A 33 3.36 36.24 -7.68
N THR A 34 3.34 37.24 -8.53
CA THR A 34 2.33 37.35 -9.60
C THR A 34 2.78 36.64 -10.88
N VAL A 35 1.86 36.38 -11.82
CA VAL A 35 2.22 35.77 -13.11
C VAL A 35 3.16 36.67 -13.94
N ALA A 36 3.16 37.98 -13.70
CA ALA A 36 4.11 38.91 -14.33
C ALA A 36 5.57 38.61 -13.92
N GLU A 37 5.76 37.97 -12.77
CA GLU A 37 7.04 37.52 -12.23
C GLU A 37 7.29 36.02 -12.54
N ALA A 38 6.48 35.37 -13.38
CA ALA A 38 6.58 33.92 -13.61
C ALA A 38 7.97 33.47 -14.10
N LEU A 39 8.60 34.25 -14.98
CA LEU A 39 9.94 33.97 -15.51
C LEU A 39 11.06 34.13 -14.46
N SER A 40 10.79 34.79 -13.33
CA SER A 40 11.76 35.02 -12.26
C SER A 40 11.54 34.13 -11.05
N LEU A 41 10.61 33.16 -11.08
CA LEU A 41 10.30 32.29 -9.94
C LEU A 41 11.55 31.62 -9.34
N GLN A 42 12.45 31.09 -10.18
CA GLN A 42 13.70 30.51 -9.67
C GLN A 42 14.58 31.56 -8.99
N THR A 43 14.69 32.77 -9.55
CA THR A 43 15.43 33.88 -8.94
C THR A 43 14.82 34.28 -7.59
N ILE A 44 13.50 34.25 -7.46
CA ILE A 44 12.78 34.53 -6.22
C ILE A 44 13.10 33.46 -5.17
N LEU A 45 13.04 32.18 -5.53
CA LEU A 45 13.43 31.07 -4.65
C LEU A 45 14.89 31.18 -4.21
N ASN A 46 15.79 31.52 -5.14
CA ASN A 46 17.22 31.71 -4.86
C ASN A 46 17.47 32.89 -3.92
N ALA A 47 16.60 33.91 -3.89
CA ALA A 47 16.72 35.07 -3.02
C ALA A 47 16.07 34.87 -1.64
N ALA A 48 15.14 33.93 -1.51
CA ALA A 48 14.40 33.67 -0.28
C ALA A 48 15.32 33.23 0.88
N SER A 49 14.92 33.51 2.11
CA SER A 49 15.56 33.03 3.33
C SER A 49 14.91 31.71 3.80
N PRO A 50 15.67 30.81 4.45
CA PRO A 50 15.07 29.65 5.11
C PRO A 50 13.93 30.05 6.04
N GLY A 51 12.80 29.37 5.94
CA GLY A 51 11.56 29.68 6.66
C GLY A 51 10.52 30.43 5.83
N ASP A 52 10.92 31.12 4.76
CA ASP A 52 10.00 31.94 3.95
C ASP A 52 8.90 31.12 3.27
N ILE A 53 7.78 31.79 3.01
CA ILE A 53 6.64 31.26 2.28
C ILE A 53 6.50 32.06 0.98
N ILE A 54 6.70 31.39 -0.16
CA ILE A 54 6.51 31.94 -1.50
C ILE A 54 5.13 31.53 -2.00
N ILE A 55 4.22 32.49 -2.15
CA ILE A 55 2.82 32.27 -2.52
C ILE A 55 2.64 32.66 -3.99
N LEU A 56 2.27 31.71 -4.83
CA LEU A 56 1.95 31.96 -6.24
C LEU A 56 0.48 32.36 -6.38
N GLU A 57 0.23 33.49 -7.01
CA GLU A 57 -1.12 33.87 -7.48
C GLU A 57 -1.62 32.90 -8.54
N ALA A 58 -2.92 32.96 -8.85
CA ALA A 58 -3.47 32.20 -9.96
C ALA A 58 -2.75 32.58 -11.27
N GLY A 59 -2.31 31.57 -12.02
CA GLY A 59 -1.51 31.77 -13.21
C GLY A 59 -0.54 30.62 -13.48
N GLU A 60 0.10 30.67 -14.65
CA GLU A 60 1.04 29.66 -15.11
C GLU A 60 2.49 30.11 -14.87
N TYR A 61 3.26 29.28 -14.18
CA TYR A 61 4.67 29.48 -13.86
C TYR A 61 5.50 28.41 -14.56
N ALA A 62 6.54 28.83 -15.27
CA ALA A 62 7.37 27.92 -16.03
C ALA A 62 8.29 27.10 -15.12
N ALA A 63 8.38 25.81 -15.42
CA ALA A 63 9.36 24.87 -14.86
C ALA A 63 10.45 24.54 -15.91
N PRO A 64 11.57 23.90 -15.51
CA PRO A 64 11.84 23.29 -14.21
C PRO A 64 12.20 24.30 -13.12
N ILE A 65 11.85 24.00 -11.87
CA ILE A 65 12.28 24.76 -10.69
C ILE A 65 12.93 23.85 -9.64
N THR A 66 13.88 24.41 -8.90
CA THR A 66 14.57 23.76 -7.78
C THR A 66 14.30 24.50 -6.49
N VAL A 67 13.84 23.78 -5.48
CA VAL A 67 13.67 24.26 -4.10
C VAL A 67 14.84 23.74 -3.26
N ASP A 68 15.90 24.55 -3.20
CA ASP A 68 17.17 24.25 -2.54
C ASP A 68 17.36 24.94 -1.18
N LYS A 69 16.37 25.74 -0.78
CA LYS A 69 16.25 26.33 0.57
C LYS A 69 15.04 25.77 1.30
N ALA A 70 15.09 25.80 2.63
CA ALA A 70 14.01 25.35 3.51
C ALA A 70 12.83 26.34 3.48
N VAL A 71 12.17 26.47 2.34
CA VAL A 71 11.06 27.39 2.09
C VAL A 71 9.79 26.61 1.78
N THR A 72 8.65 27.27 1.90
CA THR A 72 7.36 26.75 1.43
C THR A 72 6.99 27.42 0.12
N LEU A 73 6.89 26.64 -0.95
CA LEU A 73 6.25 27.06 -2.20
C LEU A 73 4.77 26.70 -2.15
N ALA A 74 3.90 27.71 -2.12
CA ALA A 74 2.46 27.55 -1.99
C ALA A 74 1.72 28.15 -3.20
N GLY A 75 0.65 27.50 -3.66
CA GLY A 75 -0.24 28.04 -4.69
C GLY A 75 -1.58 28.52 -4.13
N LYS A 76 -2.06 29.67 -4.60
CA LYS A 76 -3.49 30.00 -4.52
C LYS A 76 -4.28 29.15 -5.55
N PRO A 77 -5.61 28.98 -5.38
CA PRO A 77 -6.42 28.25 -6.34
C PRO A 77 -6.19 28.75 -7.78
N GLY A 78 -5.79 27.86 -8.68
CA GLY A 78 -5.46 28.19 -10.08
C GLY A 78 -3.99 28.50 -10.36
N ALA A 79 -3.10 28.45 -9.35
CA ALA A 79 -1.66 28.53 -9.57
C ALA A 79 -1.13 27.19 -10.12
N SER A 80 -0.44 27.23 -11.26
CA SER A 80 0.12 26.05 -11.91
C SER A 80 1.61 26.19 -12.21
N VAL A 81 2.38 25.14 -11.95
CA VAL A 81 3.78 25.02 -12.38
C VAL A 81 3.86 24.01 -13.52
N ILE A 82 4.22 24.47 -14.71
CA ILE A 82 4.14 23.68 -15.95
C ILE A 82 5.54 23.46 -16.51
N GLY A 83 5.92 22.19 -16.62
CA GLY A 83 7.17 21.76 -17.21
C GLY A 83 7.15 21.80 -18.74
N ASN A 84 8.34 21.77 -19.33
CA ASN A 84 8.56 21.84 -20.77
C ASN A 84 8.64 20.46 -21.46
N GLY A 85 8.19 19.39 -20.78
CA GLY A 85 8.29 18.02 -21.28
C GLY A 85 9.69 17.40 -21.16
N LYS A 86 10.60 17.99 -20.37
CA LYS A 86 11.93 17.43 -20.06
C LYS A 86 12.21 17.52 -18.57
N GLY A 87 12.80 16.48 -17.99
CA GLY A 87 13.18 16.49 -16.58
C GLY A 87 11.98 16.46 -15.63
N SER A 88 12.24 16.74 -14.36
CA SER A 88 11.19 16.93 -13.35
C SER A 88 10.70 18.38 -13.31
N VAL A 89 9.41 18.57 -13.03
CA VAL A 89 8.78 19.91 -12.96
C VAL A 89 9.32 20.67 -11.74
N ILE A 90 9.25 20.05 -10.55
CA ILE A 90 9.78 20.60 -9.31
C ILE A 90 10.78 19.61 -8.70
N THR A 91 11.99 20.07 -8.39
CA THR A 91 12.99 19.28 -7.66
C THR A 91 13.21 19.89 -6.28
N ILE A 92 13.01 19.10 -5.22
CA ILE A 92 13.31 19.50 -3.84
C ILE A 92 14.64 18.88 -3.44
N THR A 93 15.57 19.73 -3.00
CA THR A 93 16.88 19.30 -2.47
C THR A 93 17.09 19.78 -1.03
N ALA A 94 16.39 20.81 -0.58
CA ALA A 94 16.51 21.33 0.77
C ALA A 94 15.78 20.46 1.82
N PRO A 95 16.39 20.25 3.00
CA PRO A 95 15.67 19.72 4.17
C PRO A 95 14.50 20.64 4.57
N GLY A 96 13.36 20.04 4.92
CA GLY A 96 12.20 20.75 5.47
C GLY A 96 11.45 21.64 4.48
N ALA A 97 11.86 21.69 3.21
CA ALA A 97 11.14 22.41 2.16
C ALA A 97 9.74 21.82 1.91
N ALA A 98 8.81 22.68 1.51
CA ALA A 98 7.42 22.31 1.26
C ALA A 98 6.92 22.80 -0.10
N VAL A 99 6.09 21.98 -0.76
CA VAL A 99 5.39 22.29 -2.01
C VAL A 99 3.92 21.98 -1.81
N ARG A 100 3.05 23.00 -1.88
CA ARG A 100 1.63 22.81 -1.59
C ARG A 100 0.64 23.63 -2.40
N GLY A 101 -0.55 23.10 -2.62
CA GLY A 101 -1.66 23.84 -3.23
C GLY A 101 -1.47 24.18 -4.72
N LEU A 102 -0.59 23.45 -5.43
CA LEU A 102 -0.26 23.73 -6.83
C LEU A 102 -0.91 22.73 -7.78
N ILE A 103 -1.16 23.19 -9.01
CA ILE A 103 -1.34 22.32 -10.17
C ILE A 103 0.03 22.06 -10.79
N ILE A 104 0.44 20.80 -10.92
CA ILE A 104 1.80 20.43 -11.37
C ILE A 104 1.71 19.46 -12.54
N ALA A 105 2.26 19.85 -13.69
CA ALA A 105 2.18 19.06 -14.92
C ALA A 105 3.37 19.27 -15.86
N GLY A 106 3.52 18.38 -16.85
CA GLY A 106 4.46 18.57 -17.96
C GLY A 106 5.90 18.10 -17.68
N SER A 107 6.10 17.07 -16.84
CA SER A 107 7.41 16.42 -16.72
C SER A 107 7.83 15.78 -18.05
N GLY A 108 9.12 15.43 -18.15
CA GLY A 108 9.58 14.51 -19.18
C GLY A 108 9.09 13.07 -18.96
N ARG A 109 9.65 12.14 -19.75
CA ARG A 109 9.25 10.72 -19.84
C ARG A 109 10.40 9.74 -19.66
N ASP A 110 11.56 10.21 -19.19
CA ASP A 110 12.72 9.33 -19.00
C ASP A 110 12.74 8.70 -17.59
N LEU A 111 12.72 7.37 -17.57
CA LEU A 111 12.79 6.56 -16.35
C LEU A 111 14.17 6.66 -15.68
N ALA A 112 15.24 6.90 -16.42
CA ALA A 112 16.60 6.95 -15.89
C ALA A 112 16.86 8.27 -15.12
N THR A 113 16.29 9.38 -15.59
CA THR A 113 16.37 10.69 -14.92
C THR A 113 15.28 10.90 -13.88
N LEU A 114 14.40 9.90 -13.69
CA LEU A 114 13.30 9.93 -12.72
C LEU A 114 12.34 11.11 -12.95
N ASP A 115 12.01 11.40 -14.21
CA ASP A 115 11.17 12.56 -14.56
C ASP A 115 9.84 12.54 -13.78
N SER A 116 9.60 13.57 -12.99
CA SER A 116 8.51 13.60 -12.01
C SER A 116 7.77 14.94 -12.02
N GLY A 117 6.52 14.95 -11.57
CA GLY A 117 5.86 16.20 -11.16
C GLY A 117 6.64 16.83 -10.00
N VAL A 118 6.89 16.05 -8.93
CA VAL A 118 7.76 16.48 -7.83
C VAL A 118 8.79 15.41 -7.50
N LEU A 119 10.07 15.73 -7.63
CA LEU A 119 11.19 14.87 -7.22
C LEU A 119 11.81 15.40 -5.92
N ALA A 120 11.66 14.67 -4.82
CA ALA A 120 12.38 14.92 -3.58
C ALA A 120 13.65 14.06 -3.55
N GLN A 121 14.81 14.70 -3.62
CA GLN A 121 16.10 14.01 -3.61
C GLN A 121 16.54 13.61 -2.20
N LYS A 122 17.66 12.89 -2.11
CA LYS A 122 18.17 12.30 -0.86
C LYS A 122 18.41 13.34 0.23
N THR A 123 18.81 14.55 -0.14
CA THR A 123 19.07 15.66 0.78
C THR A 123 17.79 16.33 1.31
N ALA A 124 16.65 16.11 0.66
CA ALA A 124 15.35 16.69 1.01
C ALA A 124 14.68 15.99 2.20
N THR A 125 15.41 15.84 3.30
CA THR A 125 14.87 15.22 4.51
C THR A 125 13.73 16.05 5.09
N ASN A 126 12.67 15.39 5.56
CA ASN A 126 11.45 16.03 6.07
C ASN A 126 10.72 16.91 5.04
N ALA A 127 10.97 16.74 3.74
CA ALA A 127 10.26 17.46 2.70
C ALA A 127 8.75 17.17 2.74
N ARG A 128 7.93 18.18 2.41
CA ARG A 128 6.47 18.10 2.43
C ARG A 128 5.88 18.41 1.07
N ILE A 129 5.07 17.51 0.55
CA ILE A 129 4.40 17.64 -0.75
C ILE A 129 2.91 17.42 -0.50
N GLU A 130 2.16 18.52 -0.39
CA GLU A 130 0.83 18.50 0.23
C GLU A 130 -0.23 19.20 -0.61
N ASP A 131 -1.45 18.68 -0.67
CA ASP A 131 -2.60 19.38 -1.24
C ASP A 131 -2.42 19.81 -2.72
N ASN A 132 -1.64 19.06 -3.50
CA ASN A 132 -1.38 19.38 -4.91
C ASN A 132 -2.30 18.59 -5.87
N VAL A 133 -2.55 19.16 -7.04
CA VAL A 133 -3.15 18.47 -8.20
C VAL A 133 -2.05 18.15 -9.19
N ILE A 134 -1.69 16.87 -9.33
CA ILE A 134 -0.54 16.42 -10.12
C ILE A 134 -1.03 15.58 -11.29
N ALA A 135 -0.80 16.03 -12.52
CA ALA A 135 -1.30 15.34 -13.71
C ALA A 135 -0.33 15.44 -14.90
N GLY A 136 -0.39 14.47 -15.81
CA GLY A 136 0.40 14.54 -17.06
C GLY A 136 1.92 14.42 -16.84
N ASN A 137 2.34 13.74 -15.77
CA ASN A 137 3.75 13.49 -15.46
C ASN A 137 4.06 11.99 -15.56
N LEU A 138 5.33 11.63 -15.83
CA LEU A 138 5.77 10.23 -15.81
C LEU A 138 5.57 9.63 -14.42
N PHE A 139 6.25 10.18 -13.41
CA PHE A 139 5.95 9.92 -11.99
C PHE A 139 5.19 11.13 -11.40
N GLY A 140 4.22 10.90 -10.54
CA GLY A 140 3.56 11.99 -9.82
C GLY A 140 4.52 12.63 -8.81
N ILE A 141 4.86 11.86 -7.78
CA ILE A 141 5.82 12.22 -6.73
C ILE A 141 6.88 11.13 -6.63
N TYR A 142 8.15 11.51 -6.54
CA TYR A 142 9.24 10.59 -6.33
C TYR A 142 10.04 10.99 -5.08
N LEU A 143 9.99 10.16 -4.05
CA LEU A 143 10.73 10.30 -2.80
C LEU A 143 12.00 9.45 -2.89
N HIS A 144 13.08 10.02 -3.41
CA HIS A 144 14.34 9.31 -3.68
C HIS A 144 15.35 9.57 -2.56
N GLY A 145 15.41 8.68 -1.57
CA GLY A 145 16.32 8.85 -0.43
C GLY A 145 15.85 9.87 0.62
N ALA A 146 14.71 10.53 0.39
CA ALA A 146 14.21 11.64 1.20
C ALA A 146 13.64 11.15 2.55
N VAL A 147 14.50 11.03 3.55
CA VAL A 147 14.14 10.54 4.90
C VAL A 147 13.02 11.37 5.52
N ASN A 148 12.04 10.71 6.15
CA ASN A 148 10.89 11.34 6.84
C ASN A 148 10.06 12.31 5.96
N SER A 149 10.14 12.20 4.64
CA SER A 149 9.33 13.00 3.72
C SER A 149 7.85 12.64 3.81
N LEU A 150 6.99 13.60 3.47
CA LEU A 150 5.54 13.47 3.53
C LEU A 150 4.93 13.82 2.17
N ALA A 151 4.20 12.88 1.58
CA ALA A 151 3.28 13.13 0.47
C ALA A 151 1.85 12.99 0.99
N ARG A 152 1.12 14.10 1.12
CA ARG A 152 -0.21 14.10 1.76
C ARG A 152 -1.28 14.81 0.94
N ALA A 153 -2.49 14.26 0.91
CA ALA A 153 -3.66 14.94 0.36
C ALA A 153 -3.49 15.42 -1.10
N ASN A 154 -2.65 14.74 -1.89
CA ASN A 154 -2.47 15.06 -3.30
C ASN A 154 -3.49 14.29 -4.14
N ARG A 155 -4.00 14.94 -5.19
CA ARG A 155 -4.76 14.27 -6.26
C ARG A 155 -3.84 14.03 -7.44
N ILE A 156 -3.55 12.77 -7.74
CA ILE A 156 -2.57 12.36 -8.75
C ILE A 156 -3.29 11.61 -9.88
N THR A 157 -3.18 12.12 -11.10
CA THR A 157 -3.62 11.42 -12.32
C THR A 157 -2.42 11.09 -13.19
N GLY A 158 -2.02 9.82 -13.21
CA GLY A 158 -0.91 9.32 -14.03
C GLY A 158 -1.23 9.27 -15.51
N LEU A 159 -0.22 8.99 -16.35
CA LEU A 159 -0.39 8.86 -17.80
C LEU A 159 -1.35 7.71 -18.15
N SER A 160 -2.35 8.01 -18.98
CA SER A 160 -3.32 7.02 -19.48
C SER A 160 -3.02 6.53 -20.90
N GLU A 161 -2.18 7.24 -21.64
CA GLU A 161 -1.81 6.89 -23.02
C GLU A 161 -0.57 6.01 -23.08
N GLY A 162 -0.52 5.14 -24.10
CA GLY A 162 0.61 4.25 -24.35
C GLY A 162 0.59 2.96 -23.54
N ARG A 163 1.75 2.30 -23.46
CA ARG A 163 1.88 1.03 -22.71
C ARG A 163 1.95 1.33 -21.22
N ARG A 164 1.08 0.70 -20.43
CA ARG A 164 1.07 0.83 -18.96
C ARG A 164 2.42 0.54 -18.31
N SER A 165 3.21 -0.40 -18.84
CA SER A 165 4.55 -0.72 -18.33
C SER A 165 5.53 0.44 -18.45
N SER A 166 5.33 1.32 -19.45
CA SER A 166 6.11 2.52 -19.69
C SER A 166 5.60 3.74 -18.94
N ALA A 167 4.43 3.67 -18.29
CA ALA A 167 3.95 4.71 -17.39
C ALA A 167 4.68 4.61 -16.04
N GLY A 168 4.86 5.74 -15.37
CA GLY A 168 5.35 5.77 -14.00
C GLY A 168 4.23 5.57 -12.99
N ASN A 169 4.61 5.69 -11.72
CA ASN A 169 3.74 5.48 -10.57
C ASN A 169 3.20 6.82 -10.04
N GLY A 170 2.11 6.78 -9.28
CA GLY A 170 1.58 7.97 -8.61
C GLY A 170 2.57 8.53 -7.58
N VAL A 171 2.96 7.71 -6.59
CA VAL A 171 4.02 8.02 -5.63
C VAL A 171 5.05 6.90 -5.60
N THR A 172 6.32 7.21 -5.85
CA THR A 172 7.43 6.27 -5.71
C THR A 172 8.23 6.59 -4.45
N VAL A 173 8.48 5.57 -3.62
CA VAL A 173 9.31 5.64 -2.41
C VAL A 173 10.51 4.75 -2.62
N TRP A 174 11.69 5.35 -2.81
CA TRP A 174 12.92 4.60 -3.03
C TRP A 174 13.92 4.92 -1.91
N ASN A 175 14.24 3.93 -1.08
CA ASN A 175 15.20 4.05 0.01
C ASN A 175 14.98 5.33 0.85
N ALA A 176 13.73 5.63 1.19
CA ALA A 176 13.34 6.81 1.96
C ALA A 176 12.73 6.39 3.32
N PRO A 177 13.57 5.99 4.30
CA PRO A 177 13.08 5.56 5.61
C PRO A 177 12.22 6.61 6.29
N GLY A 178 11.14 6.19 6.94
CA GLY A 178 10.25 7.12 7.65
C GLY A 178 9.31 7.92 6.75
N ALA A 179 9.38 7.77 5.42
CA ALA A 179 8.48 8.46 4.50
C ALA A 179 7.02 8.04 4.72
N ARG A 180 6.12 9.01 4.57
CA ARG A 180 4.68 8.89 4.82
C ARG A 180 3.93 9.29 3.56
N VAL A 181 3.03 8.43 3.09
CA VAL A 181 2.16 8.70 1.95
C VAL A 181 0.72 8.58 2.44
N LEU A 182 0.07 9.73 2.66
CA LEU A 182 -1.15 9.83 3.43
C LEU A 182 -2.28 10.49 2.64
N ASP A 183 -3.48 9.92 2.71
CA ASP A 183 -4.70 10.59 2.27
C ASP A 183 -4.68 11.07 0.79
N ASN A 184 -3.93 10.40 -0.08
CA ASN A 184 -3.84 10.75 -1.51
C ASN A 184 -4.92 10.05 -2.33
N ASP A 185 -5.43 10.72 -3.38
CA ASP A 185 -6.32 10.17 -4.40
C ASP A 185 -5.50 9.91 -5.67
N ILE A 186 -5.22 8.64 -5.98
CA ILE A 186 -4.31 8.26 -7.05
C ILE A 186 -5.01 7.40 -8.08
N ARG A 187 -4.91 7.81 -9.35
CA ARG A 187 -5.51 7.09 -10.46
C ARG A 187 -4.70 7.16 -11.75
N SER A 188 -4.89 6.15 -12.60
CA SER A 188 -4.19 6.02 -13.90
C SER A 188 -2.65 5.96 -13.76
N GLY A 189 -1.94 5.69 -14.85
CA GLY A 189 -0.52 5.33 -14.80
C GLY A 189 -0.32 3.84 -14.55
N ARG A 190 0.82 3.48 -13.95
CA ARG A 190 1.19 2.09 -13.69
C ARG A 190 0.72 1.61 -12.32
N ASP A 191 1.36 2.06 -11.25
CA ASP A 191 1.06 1.68 -9.87
C ASP A 191 0.75 2.93 -9.03
N GLY A 192 -0.09 2.80 -8.00
CA GLY A 192 -0.49 3.90 -7.14
C GLY A 192 0.65 4.38 -6.26
N ILE A 193 1.00 3.57 -5.26
CA ILE A 193 2.25 3.70 -4.50
C ILE A 193 3.19 2.57 -4.90
N ALA A 194 4.43 2.89 -5.27
CA ALA A 194 5.50 1.91 -5.43
C ALA A 194 6.60 2.15 -4.39
N THR A 195 6.93 1.16 -3.57
CA THR A 195 8.06 1.25 -2.63
C THR A 195 9.12 0.21 -2.91
N MET A 196 10.39 0.61 -2.80
CA MET A 196 11.54 -0.26 -2.99
C MET A 196 12.63 0.07 -1.96
N ALA A 197 13.15 -0.97 -1.31
CA ALA A 197 14.35 -0.92 -0.48
C ALA A 197 14.28 0.15 0.64
N SER A 198 13.18 0.22 1.37
CA SER A 198 12.95 1.22 2.42
C SER A 198 12.56 0.59 3.77
N LYS A 199 12.23 1.40 4.78
CA LYS A 199 11.75 0.92 6.09
C LYS A 199 11.02 1.99 6.90
N ARG A 200 10.22 1.56 7.88
CA ARG A 200 9.50 2.47 8.81
C ARG A 200 8.59 3.45 8.08
N ASN A 201 8.01 3.03 6.97
CA ASN A 201 7.10 3.84 6.17
C ASN A 201 5.66 3.69 6.65
N VAL A 202 4.82 4.69 6.36
CA VAL A 202 3.38 4.65 6.64
C VAL A 202 2.63 5.03 5.37
N PHE A 203 1.84 4.10 4.85
CA PHE A 203 0.92 4.33 3.73
C PHE A 203 -0.50 4.20 4.25
N ARG A 204 -1.19 5.33 4.42
CA ARG A 204 -2.50 5.34 5.10
C ARG A 204 -3.53 6.27 4.47
N GLY A 205 -4.79 5.84 4.44
CA GLY A 205 -5.91 6.69 4.01
C GLY A 205 -5.93 6.98 2.51
N ASN A 206 -5.11 6.29 1.70
CA ASN A 206 -5.03 6.55 0.27
C ASN A 206 -6.14 5.82 -0.50
N SER A 207 -6.60 6.42 -1.59
CA SER A 207 -7.57 5.84 -2.53
C SER A 207 -6.91 5.56 -3.87
N PHE A 208 -7.17 4.36 -4.41
CA PHE A 208 -6.54 3.85 -5.64
C PHE A 208 -7.58 3.35 -6.64
N ARG A 209 -7.50 3.80 -7.89
CA ARG A 209 -8.36 3.33 -8.99
C ARG A 209 -7.66 3.35 -10.36
N ASP A 210 -8.12 2.49 -11.27
CA ASP A 210 -7.65 2.43 -12.66
C ASP A 210 -6.13 2.13 -12.81
N LEU A 211 -5.55 1.41 -11.86
CA LEU A 211 -4.12 1.08 -11.79
C LEU A 211 -3.86 -0.41 -12.04
N ARG A 212 -2.59 -0.74 -12.29
CA ARG A 212 -2.12 -2.13 -12.16
C ARG A 212 -2.17 -2.52 -10.69
N PHE A 213 -1.33 -1.91 -9.86
CA PHE A 213 -1.32 -2.14 -8.41
C PHE A 213 -1.74 -0.88 -7.66
N GLY A 214 -2.66 -0.99 -6.70
CA GLY A 214 -2.93 0.09 -5.75
C GLY A 214 -1.66 0.41 -4.95
N ILE A 215 -1.10 -0.61 -4.31
CA ILE A 215 0.23 -0.55 -3.68
C ILE A 215 1.11 -1.68 -4.21
N HIS A 216 2.24 -1.30 -4.81
CA HIS A 216 3.34 -2.17 -5.19
C HIS A 216 4.47 -2.07 -4.17
N TYR A 217 4.70 -3.14 -3.42
CA TYR A 217 5.51 -3.05 -2.22
C TYR A 217 6.66 -4.06 -2.25
N MET A 218 7.91 -3.59 -2.37
CA MET A 218 9.10 -4.43 -2.51
C MET A 218 10.18 -4.07 -1.49
N TYR A 219 10.76 -5.09 -0.84
CA TYR A 219 11.94 -4.95 0.02
C TYR A 219 11.83 -3.83 1.07
N THR A 220 10.64 -3.59 1.61
CA THR A 220 10.38 -2.46 2.52
C THR A 220 9.93 -3.00 3.88
N ASN A 221 10.71 -2.85 4.93
CA ASN A 221 10.48 -3.57 6.20
C ASN A 221 9.91 -2.67 7.31
N ASP A 222 9.38 -3.26 8.37
CA ASP A 222 9.01 -2.53 9.60
C ASP A 222 8.05 -1.36 9.37
N SER A 223 7.06 -1.55 8.50
CA SER A 223 6.22 -0.46 7.98
C SER A 223 4.73 -0.80 8.09
N GLU A 224 3.91 0.21 7.81
CA GLU A 224 2.46 0.17 7.95
C GLU A 224 1.76 0.46 6.64
N ILE A 225 0.77 -0.38 6.32
CA ILE A 225 -0.20 -0.19 5.25
C ILE A 225 -1.57 -0.20 5.94
N ALA A 226 -2.19 0.96 6.11
CA ALA A 226 -3.38 1.09 6.94
C ALA A 226 -4.53 1.85 6.28
N ASP A 227 -5.78 1.43 6.50
CA ASP A 227 -6.98 2.21 6.14
C ASP A 227 -6.98 2.74 4.68
N ASN A 228 -6.37 2.03 3.74
CA ASN A 228 -6.38 2.41 2.33
C ASN A 228 -7.59 1.77 1.62
N ILE A 229 -7.99 2.35 0.49
CA ILE A 229 -9.09 1.85 -0.35
C ILE A 229 -8.56 1.61 -1.78
N SER A 230 -8.74 0.39 -2.28
CA SER A 230 -8.45 -0.01 -3.66
C SER A 230 -9.73 -0.41 -4.37
N ILE A 231 -10.03 0.22 -5.50
CA ILE A 231 -11.24 -0.02 -6.28
C ILE A 231 -10.88 -0.30 -7.73
N GLY A 232 -11.28 -1.46 -8.24
CA GLY A 232 -11.23 -1.73 -9.69
C GLY A 232 -9.82 -1.74 -10.28
N ASN A 233 -8.78 -1.99 -9.49
CA ASN A 233 -7.40 -2.16 -9.96
C ASN A 233 -7.16 -3.61 -10.43
N SER A 234 -5.96 -3.89 -10.95
CA SER A 234 -5.61 -5.27 -11.30
C SER A 234 -5.28 -6.08 -10.05
N VAL A 235 -4.49 -5.51 -9.13
CA VAL A 235 -4.28 -6.01 -7.77
C VAL A 235 -4.42 -4.84 -6.80
N GLY A 236 -5.08 -5.06 -5.66
CA GLY A 236 -5.20 -4.03 -4.64
C GLY A 236 -3.86 -3.77 -3.95
N TYR A 237 -3.38 -4.75 -3.20
CA TYR A 237 -2.15 -4.65 -2.42
C TYR A 237 -1.21 -5.80 -2.77
N ALA A 238 -0.12 -5.50 -3.47
CA ALA A 238 0.93 -6.47 -3.84
C ALA A 238 2.14 -6.29 -2.92
N VAL A 239 2.26 -7.16 -1.90
CA VAL A 239 3.29 -7.09 -0.87
C VAL A 239 4.33 -8.19 -1.06
N MET A 240 5.56 -7.77 -1.34
CA MET A 240 6.63 -8.65 -1.81
C MET A 240 7.93 -8.47 -1.02
N PHE A 241 8.59 -9.59 -0.71
CA PHE A 241 9.95 -9.65 -0.16
C PHE A 241 10.21 -8.75 1.05
N SER A 242 9.27 -8.70 1.98
CA SER A 242 9.24 -7.70 3.06
C SER A 242 8.91 -8.34 4.40
N ASN A 243 9.31 -7.72 5.51
CA ASN A 243 9.19 -8.33 6.82
C ASN A 243 8.61 -7.37 7.86
N ARG A 244 7.89 -7.93 8.84
CA ARG A 244 7.37 -7.23 10.02
C ARG A 244 6.47 -6.05 9.65
N LEU A 245 5.51 -6.31 8.78
CA LEU A 245 4.53 -5.31 8.36
C LEU A 245 3.30 -5.32 9.26
N LYS A 246 2.68 -4.15 9.38
CA LYS A 246 1.31 -4.00 9.89
C LYS A 246 0.42 -3.66 8.71
N ILE A 247 -0.47 -4.58 8.33
CA ILE A 247 -1.41 -4.40 7.23
C ILE A 247 -2.81 -4.40 7.86
N THR A 248 -3.38 -3.22 8.08
CA THR A 248 -4.56 -3.09 8.94
C THR A 248 -5.67 -2.26 8.34
N GLY A 249 -6.92 -2.72 8.40
CA GLY A 249 -8.08 -1.89 8.03
C GLY A 249 -8.20 -1.53 6.54
N ASN A 250 -7.41 -2.17 5.66
CA ASN A 250 -7.45 -1.85 4.23
C ASN A 250 -8.67 -2.50 3.55
N ARG A 251 -9.19 -1.84 2.51
CA ARG A 251 -10.33 -2.33 1.73
C ARG A 251 -9.95 -2.48 0.26
N SER A 252 -10.10 -3.68 -0.28
CA SER A 252 -10.04 -3.96 -1.72
C SER A 252 -11.44 -4.32 -2.22
N GLU A 253 -11.88 -3.66 -3.28
CA GLU A 253 -13.22 -3.85 -3.86
C GLU A 253 -13.15 -3.94 -5.38
N GLY A 254 -13.62 -5.05 -5.93
CA GLY A 254 -13.67 -5.22 -7.39
C GLY A 254 -12.29 -5.23 -8.06
N ASP A 255 -11.21 -5.47 -7.32
CA ASP A 255 -9.90 -5.72 -7.93
C ASP A 255 -9.94 -7.02 -8.75
N ARG A 256 -9.15 -7.09 -9.82
CA ARG A 256 -9.31 -8.13 -10.86
C ARG A 256 -8.70 -9.47 -10.48
N ASP A 257 -7.42 -9.47 -10.11
CA ASP A 257 -6.63 -10.68 -9.88
C ASP A 257 -6.59 -11.01 -8.39
N HIS A 258 -6.13 -10.06 -7.59
CA HIS A 258 -5.92 -10.23 -6.16
C HIS A 258 -6.36 -9.02 -5.36
N GLY A 259 -7.04 -9.22 -4.24
CA GLY A 259 -7.27 -8.14 -3.28
C GLY A 259 -6.00 -7.85 -2.47
N LEU A 260 -5.47 -8.91 -1.84
CA LEU A 260 -4.20 -8.88 -1.11
C LEU A 260 -3.29 -10.01 -1.59
N LEU A 261 -2.10 -9.67 -2.09
CA LEU A 261 -1.06 -10.62 -2.46
C LEU A 261 0.11 -10.48 -1.49
N LEU A 262 0.52 -11.60 -0.88
CA LEU A 262 1.71 -11.73 -0.07
C LEU A 262 2.68 -12.70 -0.74
N ASN A 263 3.80 -12.20 -1.23
CA ASN A 263 4.88 -13.01 -1.82
C ASN A 263 6.16 -12.82 -1.01
N SER A 264 6.59 -13.82 -0.24
CA SER A 264 7.74 -13.67 0.67
C SER A 264 7.62 -12.47 1.62
N ALA A 265 6.38 -12.21 2.06
CA ALA A 265 6.09 -11.31 3.16
C ALA A 265 6.05 -12.09 4.48
N ASN A 266 6.95 -11.79 5.43
CA ASN A 266 7.10 -12.63 6.62
C ASN A 266 6.94 -11.87 7.93
N GLY A 267 6.53 -12.59 8.99
CA GLY A 267 6.47 -12.06 10.35
C GLY A 267 5.53 -10.85 10.50
N SER A 268 4.52 -10.74 9.63
CA SER A 268 3.63 -9.59 9.53
C SER A 268 2.29 -9.84 10.22
N THR A 269 1.62 -8.76 10.59
CA THR A 269 0.28 -8.79 11.18
C THR A 269 -0.70 -8.20 10.17
N ILE A 270 -1.71 -8.99 9.81
CA ILE A 270 -2.74 -8.66 8.82
C ILE A 270 -4.08 -8.68 9.54
N THR A 271 -4.63 -7.51 9.84
CA THR A 271 -5.81 -7.41 10.70
C THR A 271 -6.90 -6.51 10.14
N ASP A 272 -8.16 -6.89 10.34
CA ASP A 272 -9.30 -6.04 10.02
C ASP A 272 -9.37 -5.57 8.55
N ASN A 273 -8.69 -6.27 7.62
CA ASN A 273 -8.75 -5.96 6.21
C ASN A 273 -9.99 -6.58 5.59
N THR A 274 -10.56 -5.90 4.61
CA THR A 274 -11.73 -6.37 3.86
C THR A 274 -11.38 -6.51 2.38
N VAL A 275 -11.68 -7.66 1.81
CA VAL A 275 -11.65 -7.86 0.35
C VAL A 275 -13.04 -8.29 -0.09
N VAL A 276 -13.62 -7.51 -1.01
CA VAL A 276 -14.96 -7.76 -1.55
C VAL A 276 -14.85 -8.00 -3.05
N GLY A 277 -15.25 -9.20 -3.45
CA GLY A 277 -15.39 -9.59 -4.84
C GLY A 277 -16.78 -9.35 -5.39
N SER A 278 -16.87 -9.34 -6.71
CA SER A 278 -18.10 -9.17 -7.48
C SER A 278 -17.93 -9.74 -8.89
N LEU A 279 -19.04 -9.94 -9.60
CA LEU A 279 -19.01 -10.21 -11.03
C LEU A 279 -18.56 -8.95 -11.78
N GLN A 280 -17.60 -9.10 -12.67
CA GLN A 280 -16.96 -8.01 -13.41
C GLN A 280 -16.88 -8.33 -14.91
N PRO A 281 -16.84 -7.32 -15.80
CA PRO A 281 -16.72 -7.56 -17.24
C PRO A 281 -15.45 -8.36 -17.61
N VAL A 282 -15.61 -9.39 -18.44
CA VAL A 282 -14.50 -10.28 -18.86
C VAL A 282 -13.38 -9.55 -19.63
N ASP A 283 -13.70 -8.43 -20.29
CA ASP A 283 -12.75 -7.61 -21.05
C ASP A 283 -11.54 -7.17 -20.21
N ARG A 284 -11.74 -7.01 -18.90
CA ARG A 284 -10.65 -6.67 -17.98
C ARG A 284 -9.52 -7.71 -17.99
N TRP A 285 -9.82 -8.99 -18.25
CA TRP A 285 -8.83 -10.07 -18.40
C TRP A 285 -8.30 -10.21 -19.82
N LEU A 286 -9.14 -9.95 -20.83
CA LEU A 286 -8.73 -10.05 -22.24
C LEU A 286 -7.70 -8.99 -22.62
N THR A 287 -7.90 -7.77 -22.15
CA THR A 287 -6.94 -6.66 -22.33
C THR A 287 -5.65 -6.82 -21.50
N ALA A 288 -5.65 -7.71 -20.50
CA ALA A 288 -4.50 -7.97 -19.61
C ALA A 288 -3.48 -8.96 -20.20
N GLY A 289 -3.82 -9.70 -21.26
CA GLY A 289 -2.92 -10.63 -21.97
C GLY A 289 -1.65 -9.97 -22.56
N ALA A 290 -1.62 -8.63 -22.59
CA ALA A 290 -0.43 -7.83 -22.93
C ALA A 290 0.45 -7.45 -21.70
N GLN A 291 0.12 -7.88 -20.47
CA GLN A 291 0.63 -7.30 -19.22
C GLN A 291 1.00 -8.30 -18.11
N SER A 292 0.90 -9.63 -18.35
CA SER A 292 0.98 -10.65 -17.28
C SER A 292 2.39 -11.18 -16.94
N ALA A 293 3.47 -10.58 -17.44
CA ALA A 293 4.84 -11.06 -17.19
C ALA A 293 5.52 -10.46 -15.94
N ASP A 294 4.92 -9.45 -15.31
CA ASP A 294 5.61 -8.56 -14.36
C ASP A 294 5.55 -8.97 -12.89
N LEU A 295 4.87 -10.06 -12.53
CA LEU A 295 4.55 -10.33 -11.12
C LEU A 295 5.65 -11.07 -10.34
N GLY A 296 6.70 -11.62 -10.99
CA GLY A 296 7.64 -12.54 -10.32
C GLY A 296 6.98 -13.76 -9.66
N VAL A 297 5.67 -13.94 -9.89
CA VAL A 297 4.85 -15.09 -9.56
C VAL A 297 4.90 -15.97 -10.79
N PRO A 298 5.21 -17.28 -10.67
CA PRO A 298 5.13 -18.19 -11.80
C PRO A 298 3.77 -18.03 -12.47
N LYS A 299 3.71 -18.03 -13.82
CA LYS A 299 2.43 -18.18 -14.52
C LYS A 299 1.73 -19.35 -13.85
N SER A 300 0.60 -19.11 -13.19
CA SER A 300 -0.20 -20.23 -12.71
C SER A 300 -0.45 -21.10 -13.94
N ILE A 301 -0.11 -22.38 -13.82
CA ILE A 301 -0.20 -23.38 -14.89
C ILE A 301 -1.66 -23.51 -15.40
N ASP A 302 -2.60 -22.87 -14.71
CA ASP A 302 -4.02 -22.74 -15.03
C ASP A 302 -4.31 -21.65 -16.10
N ALA A 303 -3.47 -21.55 -17.15
CA ALA A 303 -3.85 -20.87 -18.40
C ALA A 303 -4.83 -21.71 -19.24
N ALA A 304 -5.31 -22.84 -18.70
CA ALA A 304 -6.25 -23.73 -19.32
C ALA A 304 -7.71 -23.39 -18.95
N SER A 305 -8.45 -22.91 -19.96
CA SER A 305 -9.91 -23.01 -20.16
C SER A 305 -10.88 -22.57 -19.04
N LYS A 306 -11.53 -21.43 -19.27
CA LYS A 306 -12.99 -21.29 -19.55
C LYS A 306 -14.01 -22.04 -18.66
N VAL A 307 -13.89 -22.01 -17.34
CA VAL A 307 -15.00 -22.44 -16.45
C VAL A 307 -15.27 -21.36 -15.40
N GLY A 308 -16.34 -20.58 -15.62
CA GLY A 308 -16.81 -19.60 -14.64
C GLY A 308 -17.31 -18.28 -15.19
N ASP A 309 -17.16 -18.03 -16.50
CA ASP A 309 -17.72 -16.86 -17.17
C ASP A 309 -19.21 -17.08 -17.41
N VAL A 310 -20.05 -16.19 -16.88
CA VAL A 310 -21.50 -16.25 -17.04
C VAL A 310 -21.94 -14.94 -17.69
N GLY A 311 -22.48 -15.01 -18.91
CA GLY A 311 -23.00 -13.83 -19.61
C GLY A 311 -21.97 -12.71 -19.87
N GLY A 312 -20.70 -13.06 -20.09
CA GLY A 312 -19.63 -12.07 -20.29
C GLY A 312 -19.07 -11.45 -18.99
N LEU A 313 -19.51 -11.96 -17.83
CA LEU A 313 -19.00 -11.57 -16.53
C LEU A 313 -18.14 -12.67 -15.92
N ARG A 314 -17.09 -12.26 -15.20
CA ARG A 314 -16.18 -13.12 -14.44
C ARG A 314 -16.08 -12.63 -13.01
N LEU A 315 -16.09 -13.56 -12.06
CA LEU A 315 -15.95 -13.25 -10.63
C LEU A 315 -14.51 -12.80 -10.33
N GLY A 316 -14.36 -11.59 -9.79
CA GLY A 316 -13.09 -11.03 -9.37
C GLY A 316 -13.17 -10.43 -7.95
N PRO A 317 -12.07 -10.41 -7.16
CA PRO A 317 -10.75 -10.90 -7.55
C PRO A 317 -10.73 -12.42 -7.67
N GLU A 318 -9.86 -12.94 -8.54
CA GLU A 318 -9.66 -14.39 -8.65
C GLU A 318 -9.30 -15.01 -7.29
N LYS A 319 -8.56 -14.26 -6.47
CA LYS A 319 -8.17 -14.64 -5.12
C LYS A 319 -8.33 -13.43 -4.21
N CYS A 320 -9.18 -13.51 -3.20
CA CYS A 320 -9.30 -12.47 -2.19
C CYS A 320 -7.92 -12.24 -1.54
N VAL A 321 -7.29 -13.33 -1.08
CA VAL A 321 -5.91 -13.35 -0.62
C VAL A 321 -5.09 -14.40 -1.35
N PHE A 322 -3.89 -14.04 -1.80
CA PHE A 322 -2.89 -14.97 -2.33
C PHE A 322 -1.63 -14.94 -1.48
N ILE A 323 -1.24 -16.11 -0.95
CA ILE A 323 -0.07 -16.30 -0.08
C ILE A 323 0.91 -17.24 -0.77
N TYR A 324 2.09 -16.73 -1.09
CA TYR A 324 3.17 -17.43 -1.76
C TYR A 324 4.48 -17.27 -0.99
N ASN A 325 5.05 -18.37 -0.51
CA ASN A 325 6.29 -18.39 0.27
C ASN A 325 6.33 -17.32 1.39
N ALA A 326 5.20 -17.05 2.04
CA ALA A 326 5.05 -16.00 3.04
C ALA A 326 4.79 -16.66 4.40
N ASN A 327 5.62 -16.36 5.40
CA ASN A 327 5.78 -17.19 6.58
C ASN A 327 5.56 -16.42 7.88
N LYS A 328 5.13 -17.13 8.93
CA LYS A 328 5.04 -16.60 10.31
C LYS A 328 4.16 -15.34 10.44
N ASN A 329 3.15 -15.21 9.57
CA ASN A 329 2.21 -14.09 9.62
C ASN A 329 1.03 -14.40 10.54
N LYS A 330 0.33 -13.36 10.99
CA LYS A 330 -0.88 -13.48 11.81
C LYS A 330 -2.05 -12.80 11.09
N PHE A 331 -3.13 -13.53 10.88
CA PHE A 331 -4.37 -13.06 10.28
C PHE A 331 -5.52 -13.14 11.27
N SER A 332 -6.13 -12.01 11.58
CA SER A 332 -7.32 -11.96 12.44
C SER A 332 -8.23 -10.78 12.13
N GLY A 333 -9.55 -10.94 12.28
CA GLY A 333 -10.53 -9.88 12.03
C GLY A 333 -10.72 -9.54 10.55
N ASN A 334 -10.05 -10.25 9.62
CA ASN A 334 -10.19 -9.97 8.20
C ASN A 334 -11.49 -10.55 7.63
N ARG A 335 -12.03 -9.91 6.60
CA ARG A 335 -13.23 -10.34 5.89
C ARG A 335 -12.93 -10.54 4.40
N PHE A 336 -13.11 -11.77 3.91
CA PHE A 336 -12.88 -12.15 2.53
C PHE A 336 -14.19 -12.63 1.94
N GLU A 337 -14.80 -11.80 1.11
CA GLU A 337 -16.17 -11.98 0.64
C GLU A 337 -16.26 -12.03 -0.88
N GLY A 338 -17.09 -12.93 -1.41
CA GLY A 338 -17.55 -12.87 -2.81
C GLY A 338 -16.44 -13.10 -3.84
N CYS A 339 -15.32 -13.70 -3.46
CA CYS A 339 -14.20 -13.96 -4.36
C CYS A 339 -14.30 -15.33 -5.03
N ALA A 340 -13.58 -15.54 -6.14
CA ALA A 340 -13.51 -16.86 -6.76
C ALA A 340 -12.76 -17.87 -5.87
N THR A 341 -11.75 -17.40 -5.14
CA THR A 341 -11.11 -18.11 -4.03
C THR A 341 -10.96 -17.15 -2.85
N GLY A 342 -11.41 -17.52 -1.65
CA GLY A 342 -11.25 -16.71 -0.44
C GLY A 342 -9.78 -16.54 -0.07
N ILE A 343 -9.05 -17.65 0.06
CA ILE A 343 -7.61 -17.63 0.27
C ILE A 343 -6.93 -18.76 -0.50
N HIS A 344 -5.87 -18.43 -1.23
CA HIS A 344 -5.01 -19.41 -1.90
C HIS A 344 -3.62 -19.38 -1.29
N PHE A 345 -3.19 -20.54 -0.83
CA PHE A 345 -2.01 -20.73 0.00
C PHE A 345 -1.09 -21.78 -0.63
N THR A 346 0.14 -21.39 -0.97
CA THR A 346 1.07 -22.26 -1.72
C THR A 346 2.55 -21.97 -1.40
N ALA A 347 3.43 -22.75 -2.01
CA ALA A 347 4.89 -22.58 -2.00
C ALA A 347 5.53 -22.54 -0.60
N GLY A 348 5.12 -23.46 0.29
CA GLY A 348 5.78 -23.63 1.59
C GLY A 348 5.57 -22.47 2.57
N SER A 349 4.43 -21.78 2.50
CA SER A 349 4.06 -20.69 3.41
C SER A 349 3.82 -21.21 4.84
N GLU A 350 4.84 -21.35 5.67
CA GLU A 350 4.77 -22.02 6.97
C GLU A 350 4.59 -21.08 8.17
N GLY A 351 4.00 -21.62 9.25
CA GLY A 351 3.88 -20.92 10.54
C GLY A 351 2.91 -19.74 10.56
N ASN A 352 2.04 -19.61 9.55
CA ASN A 352 1.01 -18.59 9.54
C ASN A 352 -0.14 -18.98 10.47
N ALA A 353 -0.60 -18.04 11.30
CA ALA A 353 -1.76 -18.21 12.18
C ALA A 353 -2.98 -17.51 11.57
N MET A 354 -4.07 -18.24 11.40
CA MET A 354 -5.32 -17.78 10.78
C MET A 354 -6.48 -18.07 11.74
N SER A 355 -6.97 -17.06 12.46
CA SER A 355 -8.07 -17.22 13.43
C SER A 355 -8.89 -15.93 13.54
N GLY A 356 -10.20 -16.03 13.73
CA GLY A 356 -11.09 -14.88 13.87
C GLY A 356 -11.32 -14.10 12.58
N ASN A 357 -11.13 -14.72 11.42
CA ASN A 357 -11.45 -14.14 10.11
C ASN A 357 -12.84 -14.58 9.65
N ALA A 358 -13.39 -13.93 8.63
CA ALA A 358 -14.67 -14.28 8.02
C ALA A 358 -14.49 -14.57 6.52
N PHE A 359 -14.84 -15.78 6.11
CA PHE A 359 -14.86 -16.23 4.72
C PHE A 359 -16.31 -16.37 4.25
N VAL A 360 -16.76 -15.44 3.42
CA VAL A 360 -18.18 -15.24 3.13
C VAL A 360 -18.47 -15.37 1.65
N ASN A 361 -19.34 -16.30 1.26
CA ASN A 361 -19.85 -16.45 -0.11
C ASN A 361 -18.76 -16.49 -1.19
N ASN A 362 -17.57 -17.02 -0.86
CA ASN A 362 -16.54 -17.28 -1.87
C ASN A 362 -16.90 -18.55 -2.63
N ARG A 363 -16.59 -18.60 -3.93
CA ARG A 363 -16.85 -19.81 -4.74
C ARG A 363 -16.06 -21.03 -4.22
N ASN A 364 -14.82 -20.80 -3.78
CA ASN A 364 -14.05 -21.75 -2.99
C ASN A 364 -13.49 -21.00 -1.78
N GLN A 365 -13.73 -21.48 -0.55
CA GLN A 365 -13.23 -20.77 0.64
C GLN A 365 -11.70 -20.80 0.71
N VAL A 366 -11.10 -21.98 0.54
CA VAL A 366 -9.66 -22.20 0.63
C VAL A 366 -9.14 -23.04 -0.54
N LYS A 367 -8.02 -22.61 -1.14
CA LYS A 367 -7.16 -23.44 -1.98
C LYS A 367 -5.81 -23.59 -1.28
N TYR A 368 -5.55 -24.74 -0.65
CA TYR A 368 -4.28 -25.01 0.03
C TYR A 368 -3.46 -26.06 -0.71
N VAL A 369 -2.20 -25.71 -1.01
CA VAL A 369 -1.24 -26.57 -1.69
C VAL A 369 -0.07 -26.84 -0.75
N GLY A 370 -0.21 -27.88 0.09
CA GLY A 370 0.84 -28.35 0.98
C GLY A 370 0.60 -29.77 1.48
N THR A 371 1.59 -30.38 2.11
CA THR A 371 1.52 -31.78 2.60
C THR A 371 1.25 -31.89 4.10
N ARG A 372 1.22 -30.75 4.81
CA ARG A 372 1.03 -30.71 6.27
C ARG A 372 -0.41 -30.37 6.64
N TYR A 373 -0.82 -30.83 7.81
CA TYR A 373 -2.06 -30.40 8.43
C TYR A 373 -1.87 -29.05 9.12
N MET A 374 -2.85 -28.16 8.93
CA MET A 374 -2.89 -26.86 9.56
C MET A 374 -4.22 -26.69 10.26
N ASP A 375 -4.18 -26.49 11.58
CA ASP A 375 -5.35 -26.04 12.34
C ASP A 375 -5.42 -24.51 12.28
N TRP A 376 -6.49 -24.00 11.71
CA TRP A 376 -6.81 -22.57 11.61
C TRP A 376 -7.74 -22.14 12.74
N SER A 377 -7.44 -22.64 13.94
CA SER A 377 -7.99 -22.16 15.19
C SER A 377 -6.85 -21.88 16.17
N LYS A 378 -7.11 -21.01 17.13
CA LYS A 378 -6.17 -20.66 18.17
C LYS A 378 -6.91 -20.37 19.47
N ASP A 379 -6.41 -20.91 20.57
CA ASP A 379 -6.96 -20.68 21.93
C ASP A 379 -8.48 -20.93 21.99
N GLY A 380 -8.94 -22.03 21.38
CA GLY A 380 -10.36 -22.41 21.34
C GLY A 380 -11.21 -21.57 20.38
N ARG A 381 -10.59 -20.85 19.44
CA ARG A 381 -11.30 -19.94 18.54
C ARG A 381 -10.82 -20.02 17.09
N GLY A 382 -11.75 -20.31 16.18
CA GLY A 382 -11.52 -20.43 14.75
C GLY A 382 -11.97 -19.22 13.93
N ASN A 383 -12.38 -19.48 12.69
CA ASN A 383 -12.87 -18.51 11.72
C ASN A 383 -14.35 -18.75 11.43
N TYR A 384 -15.02 -17.74 10.87
CA TYR A 384 -16.36 -17.87 10.34
C TYR A 384 -16.31 -18.31 8.87
N TRP A 385 -17.16 -19.27 8.51
CA TRP A 385 -17.30 -19.81 7.17
C TRP A 385 -18.77 -19.84 6.79
N SER A 386 -19.16 -19.12 5.74
CA SER A 386 -20.57 -18.98 5.36
C SER A 386 -21.23 -20.28 4.88
N ASP A 387 -20.43 -21.28 4.51
CA ASP A 387 -20.85 -22.60 4.02
C ASP A 387 -20.63 -23.70 5.09
N ASN A 388 -20.31 -23.34 6.34
CA ASN A 388 -20.21 -24.31 7.43
C ASN A 388 -21.60 -24.89 7.77
N PRO A 389 -21.81 -26.21 7.63
CA PRO A 389 -23.09 -26.83 7.95
C PRO A 389 -23.21 -27.24 9.43
N ALA A 390 -22.20 -26.96 10.28
CA ALA A 390 -22.22 -27.36 11.68
C ALA A 390 -23.34 -26.67 12.46
N PHE A 391 -23.82 -27.35 13.49
CA PHE A 391 -24.75 -26.80 14.48
C PHE A 391 -23.99 -26.36 15.73
N ASP A 392 -24.62 -25.47 16.49
CA ASP A 392 -24.18 -25.03 17.81
C ASP A 392 -25.33 -25.32 18.78
N LEU A 393 -25.29 -26.51 19.39
CA LEU A 393 -26.34 -27.00 20.27
C LEU A 393 -26.17 -26.49 21.71
N ASN A 394 -24.94 -26.10 22.09
CA ASN A 394 -24.64 -25.60 23.43
C ASN A 394 -24.80 -24.06 23.54
N GLY A 395 -24.92 -23.35 22.43
CA GLY A 395 -25.16 -21.91 22.34
C GLY A 395 -23.94 -21.05 22.62
N ASP A 396 -22.71 -21.58 22.48
CA ASP A 396 -21.48 -20.84 22.80
C ASP A 396 -20.94 -20.01 21.62
N GLY A 397 -21.58 -20.09 20.45
CA GLY A 397 -21.21 -19.36 19.23
C GLY A 397 -20.13 -20.06 18.39
N ILE A 398 -19.75 -21.30 18.76
CA ILE A 398 -18.79 -22.16 18.06
C ILE A 398 -19.55 -23.39 17.55
N GLY A 399 -19.22 -23.85 16.34
CA GLY A 399 -19.82 -25.08 15.82
C GLY A 399 -19.32 -26.32 16.55
N ASP A 400 -20.23 -27.22 16.90
CA ASP A 400 -19.97 -28.49 17.61
C ASP A 400 -19.13 -29.49 16.80
N SER A 401 -18.83 -29.17 15.53
CA SER A 401 -18.06 -30.03 14.62
C SER A 401 -16.98 -29.23 13.89
N PRO A 402 -15.75 -29.76 13.77
CA PRO A 402 -14.68 -29.10 13.04
C PRO A 402 -15.03 -28.90 11.56
N TYR A 403 -14.72 -27.72 11.03
CA TYR A 403 -14.90 -27.41 9.62
C TYR A 403 -13.63 -27.73 8.82
N ARG A 404 -13.78 -28.26 7.60
CA ARG A 404 -12.67 -28.62 6.69
C ARG A 404 -12.93 -27.99 5.32
N PRO A 405 -12.29 -26.85 5.00
CA PRO A 405 -12.53 -26.16 3.73
C PRO A 405 -11.88 -26.86 2.53
N ASN A 406 -11.00 -27.83 2.76
CA ASN A 406 -10.41 -28.63 1.71
C ASN A 406 -10.12 -30.08 2.16
N ASP A 407 -10.37 -31.03 1.26
CA ASP A 407 -10.05 -32.44 1.44
C ASP A 407 -9.29 -33.04 0.24
N LEU A 408 -8.98 -34.33 0.29
CA LEU A 408 -8.34 -35.06 -0.83
C LEU A 408 -9.19 -35.01 -2.11
N ILE A 409 -10.52 -35.03 -1.99
CA ILE A 409 -11.44 -34.96 -3.12
C ILE A 409 -11.30 -33.60 -3.79
N ASP A 410 -11.19 -32.51 -3.03
CA ASP A 410 -10.98 -31.17 -3.60
C ASP A 410 -9.68 -31.10 -4.40
N ARG A 411 -8.63 -31.79 -3.97
CA ARG A 411 -7.39 -31.94 -4.74
C ARG A 411 -7.61 -32.63 -6.09
N VAL A 412 -8.40 -33.71 -6.10
CA VAL A 412 -8.78 -34.42 -7.34
C VAL A 412 -9.67 -33.53 -8.22
N LEU A 413 -10.59 -32.77 -7.63
CA LEU A 413 -11.44 -31.82 -8.37
C LEU A 413 -10.63 -30.67 -8.97
N TRP A 414 -9.52 -30.28 -8.35
CA TRP A 414 -8.61 -29.28 -8.91
C TRP A 414 -7.78 -29.82 -10.08
N THR A 415 -7.30 -31.08 -10.00
CA THR A 415 -6.53 -31.70 -11.09
C THR A 415 -7.42 -32.22 -12.22
N SER A 416 -8.69 -32.54 -11.93
CA SER A 416 -9.67 -33.06 -12.89
C SER A 416 -11.04 -32.42 -12.65
N PRO A 417 -11.27 -31.19 -13.15
CA PRO A 417 -12.53 -30.47 -12.95
C PRO A 417 -13.77 -31.22 -13.44
N GLN A 418 -13.63 -32.10 -14.43
CA GLN A 418 -14.74 -32.93 -14.94
C GLN A 418 -15.29 -33.89 -13.88
N ALA A 419 -14.50 -34.25 -12.87
CA ALA A 419 -14.92 -35.11 -11.77
C ALA A 419 -15.94 -34.45 -10.83
N LYS A 420 -16.25 -33.15 -11.01
CA LYS A 420 -17.30 -32.46 -10.22
C LYS A 420 -18.66 -33.15 -10.30
N VAL A 421 -18.97 -33.83 -11.41
CA VAL A 421 -20.22 -34.61 -11.57
C VAL A 421 -20.33 -35.77 -10.58
N LEU A 422 -19.20 -36.22 -10.01
CA LEU A 422 -19.13 -37.35 -9.07
C LEU A 422 -19.14 -36.92 -7.61
N THR A 423 -19.17 -35.61 -7.32
CA THR A 423 -19.09 -35.07 -5.94
C THR A 423 -20.19 -35.58 -5.02
N SER A 424 -21.38 -35.85 -5.56
CA SER A 424 -22.51 -36.39 -4.80
C SER A 424 -22.58 -37.92 -4.83
N SER A 425 -21.60 -38.60 -5.45
CA SER A 425 -21.61 -40.06 -5.55
C SER A 425 -21.36 -40.74 -4.20
N PRO A 426 -21.94 -41.93 -3.96
CA PRO A 426 -21.68 -42.70 -2.74
C PRO A 426 -20.19 -42.97 -2.48
N ALA A 427 -19.39 -43.17 -3.54
CA ALA A 427 -17.95 -43.39 -3.42
C ALA A 427 -17.24 -42.18 -2.80
N VAL A 428 -17.59 -40.95 -3.22
CA VAL A 428 -17.03 -39.71 -2.65
C VAL A 428 -17.46 -39.54 -1.19
N GLN A 429 -18.71 -39.88 -0.85
CA GLN A 429 -19.19 -39.83 0.54
C GLN A 429 -18.44 -40.81 1.45
N VAL A 430 -18.19 -42.05 0.99
CA VAL A 430 -17.41 -43.06 1.73
C VAL A 430 -15.97 -42.59 1.94
N ILE A 431 -15.35 -41.97 0.92
CA ILE A 431 -14.01 -41.40 1.06
C ILE A 431 -14.02 -40.30 2.12
N ARG A 432 -14.94 -39.33 2.04
CA ARG A 432 -15.05 -38.24 3.04
C ARG A 432 -15.30 -38.76 4.46
N TRP A 433 -16.14 -39.78 4.62
CA TRP A 433 -16.36 -40.44 5.90
C TRP A 433 -15.06 -41.09 6.42
N ALA A 434 -14.38 -41.88 5.59
CA ALA A 434 -13.12 -42.52 5.97
C ALA A 434 -12.06 -41.47 6.35
N GLN A 435 -12.04 -40.33 5.66
CA GLN A 435 -11.15 -39.21 5.97
C GLN A 435 -11.44 -38.56 7.33
N SER A 436 -12.71 -38.49 7.71
CA SER A 436 -13.11 -37.99 9.03
C SER A 436 -12.65 -38.93 10.17
N GLN A 437 -12.66 -40.24 9.93
CA GLN A 437 -12.33 -41.26 10.93
C GLN A 437 -10.82 -41.50 11.05
N PHE A 438 -10.07 -41.35 9.96
CA PHE A 438 -8.62 -41.60 9.92
C PHE A 438 -7.80 -40.41 9.39
N PRO A 439 -7.79 -39.24 10.08
CA PRO A 439 -7.11 -38.03 9.57
C PRO A 439 -5.61 -38.22 9.34
N ALA A 440 -4.95 -39.06 10.15
CA ALA A 440 -3.51 -39.31 10.12
C ALA A 440 -3.01 -40.03 8.85
N LEU A 441 -3.90 -40.64 8.07
CA LEU A 441 -3.56 -41.43 6.87
C LEU A 441 -3.62 -40.63 5.56
N LEU A 442 -3.90 -39.33 5.62
CA LEU A 442 -4.15 -38.49 4.44
C LEU A 442 -3.04 -37.45 4.21
N PRO A 443 -2.82 -37.02 2.95
CA PRO A 443 -1.96 -35.88 2.68
C PRO A 443 -2.62 -34.62 3.25
N GLY A 444 -1.82 -33.77 3.90
CA GLY A 444 -2.31 -32.67 4.74
C GLY A 444 -3.31 -31.69 4.11
N GLY A 445 -3.98 -30.93 4.96
CA GLY A 445 -5.03 -29.97 4.60
C GLY A 445 -5.29 -28.96 5.73
N VAL A 446 -6.31 -28.14 5.54
CA VAL A 446 -6.75 -27.16 6.53
C VAL A 446 -7.92 -27.74 7.31
N VAL A 447 -7.87 -27.59 8.64
CA VAL A 447 -8.99 -27.85 9.54
C VAL A 447 -9.20 -26.62 10.40
N ASP A 448 -10.44 -26.31 10.73
CA ASP A 448 -10.79 -25.34 11.76
C ASP A 448 -11.51 -26.10 12.87
N SER A 449 -10.84 -26.29 14.00
CA SER A 449 -11.37 -27.06 15.12
C SER A 449 -12.46 -26.33 15.92
N TYR A 450 -12.56 -25.00 15.78
CA TYR A 450 -13.50 -24.17 16.54
C TYR A 450 -14.18 -23.14 15.62
N PRO A 451 -14.89 -23.59 14.57
CA PRO A 451 -15.45 -22.69 13.58
C PRO A 451 -16.52 -21.80 14.22
N LEU A 452 -16.49 -20.50 13.94
CA LEU A 452 -17.45 -19.54 14.47
C LEU A 452 -18.81 -19.68 13.75
N MET A 453 -19.90 -19.55 14.51
CA MET A 453 -21.27 -19.60 13.96
C MET A 453 -21.72 -18.28 13.32
N ALA A 454 -21.07 -17.18 13.69
CA ALA A 454 -21.33 -15.85 13.14
C ALA A 454 -20.02 -15.11 12.86
N PRO A 455 -19.97 -14.24 11.84
CA PRO A 455 -18.83 -13.37 11.64
C PRO A 455 -18.73 -12.37 12.78
N LEU A 456 -17.52 -11.89 13.07
CA LEU A 456 -17.34 -10.76 13.99
C LEU A 456 -18.10 -9.52 13.48
N SER A 457 -18.68 -8.74 14.40
CA SER A 457 -19.47 -7.56 14.05
C SER A 457 -18.66 -6.63 13.15
N TYR A 458 -19.13 -6.46 11.92
CA TYR A 458 -18.50 -5.59 10.94
C TYR A 458 -18.76 -4.13 11.32
N LYS A 459 -17.70 -3.37 11.60
CA LYS A 459 -17.80 -1.90 11.61
C LYS A 459 -17.69 -1.42 10.18
N ASP A 460 -18.84 -1.23 9.54
CA ASP A 460 -18.90 -0.64 8.21
C ASP A 460 -18.39 0.81 8.28
N LYS A 461 -17.15 1.03 7.83
CA LYS A 461 -16.51 2.35 7.77
C LYS A 461 -16.68 2.99 6.39
N ARG A 462 -17.81 2.77 5.71
CA ARG A 462 -18.14 3.53 4.49
C ARG A 462 -18.20 5.04 4.86
N PRO A 463 -17.38 5.91 4.22
CA PRO A 463 -17.53 7.35 4.35
C PRO A 463 -18.83 7.87 3.72
#